data_AF-A0A5N6IYT1-F1
#
_entry.id   AF-A0A5N6IYT1-F1
#
_cell.length_a   1.000
_cell.length_b   1.000
_cell.length_c   1.000
_cell.angle_alpha   90.00
_cell.angle_beta   90.00
_cell.angle_gamma   90.00
#
_symmetry.space_group_name_H-M   'P 1'
#
loop_
_entity.id
_entity.type
_entity.pdbx_description
1 polymer ?
#
loop_
_entity_poly.entity_id
_entity_poly.type
_entity_poly.pdbx_seq_one_letter_code
_entity_poly.pdbx_strand_id
1 'polypeptide(L)'
;MSSAGAASSSVPPVQHGKPPTDDLFDTGCGKIPTEAFTRNTATAFFSGVASLFYVILPEDCDRLIHRLYQEGTDIERCEVCELSAIAAVGCRYDSAEIPNEYIDKFWEQSLLLVYDAIDEADLRALRVLICMGMYLILDKSMSARVIIGKI
;
A
#
# COMPACT_ATOMS: atom_id res chain seq x y z
N MET A 1 45.68 19.95 24.35
CA MET A 1 45.53 20.05 22.87
C MET A 1 44.63 18.92 22.45
N SER A 2 43.43 19.27 22.01
CA SER A 2 42.33 18.36 21.69
C SER A 2 42.45 17.94 20.23
N SER A 3 42.44 16.65 19.93
CA SER A 3 42.36 16.14 18.55
C SER A 3 41.18 15.18 18.45
N ALA A 4 40.07 15.71 17.92
CA ALA A 4 38.87 14.96 17.58
C ALA A 4 39.14 14.02 16.39
N GLY A 5 38.96 12.71 16.60
CA GLY A 5 38.90 11.73 15.52
C GLY A 5 37.51 11.76 14.89
N ALA A 6 37.41 12.29 13.68
CA ALA A 6 36.21 12.19 12.86
C ALA A 6 36.10 10.76 12.32
N ALA A 7 35.19 9.96 12.89
CA ALA A 7 34.80 8.68 12.31
C ALA A 7 33.85 8.96 11.13
N SER A 8 34.38 8.89 9.91
CA SER A 8 33.57 8.81 8.68
C SER A 8 32.76 7.51 8.71
N SER A 9 31.49 7.61 9.10
CA SER A 9 30.50 6.55 8.89
C SER A 9 30.10 6.54 7.42
N SER A 10 30.80 5.73 6.62
CA SER A 10 30.40 5.41 5.25
C SER A 10 29.15 4.53 5.29
N VAL A 11 27.97 5.14 5.19
CA VAL A 11 26.72 4.42 4.91
C VAL A 11 26.85 3.83 3.50
N PRO A 12 26.73 2.50 3.31
CA PRO A 12 26.80 1.92 1.99
C PRO A 12 25.58 2.32 1.16
N PRO A 13 25.73 2.49 -0.17
CA PRO A 13 24.61 2.86 -1.03
C PRO A 13 23.55 1.75 -1.03
N VAL A 14 22.30 2.14 -0.84
CA VAL A 14 21.12 1.27 -0.94
C VAL A 14 21.12 0.66 -2.34
N GLN A 15 21.32 -0.65 -2.41
CA GLN A 15 21.29 -1.39 -3.66
C GLN A 15 19.85 -1.35 -4.20
N HIS A 16 19.64 -0.63 -5.30
CA HIS A 16 18.44 -0.74 -6.13
C HIS A 16 18.48 -2.10 -6.86
N GLY A 17 18.10 -3.16 -6.15
CA GLY A 17 17.84 -4.46 -6.74
C GLY A 17 16.45 -4.46 -7.37
N LYS A 18 16.33 -4.99 -8.59
CA LYS A 18 15.05 -5.32 -9.23
C LYS A 18 14.18 -6.10 -8.22
N PRO A 19 12.93 -5.69 -7.97
CA PRO A 19 12.09 -6.39 -7.01
C PRO A 19 11.88 -7.85 -7.47
N PRO A 20 11.95 -8.84 -6.57
CA PRO A 20 11.65 -10.21 -6.91
C PRO A 20 10.15 -10.29 -7.21
N THR A 21 9.81 -10.48 -8.47
CA THR A 21 8.43 -10.71 -8.93
C THR A 21 7.88 -12.07 -8.49
N ASP A 22 8.70 -12.90 -7.83
CA ASP A 22 8.37 -14.22 -7.27
C ASP A 22 7.80 -14.19 -5.84
N ASP A 23 7.83 -13.06 -5.14
CA ASP A 23 7.38 -12.95 -3.74
C ASP A 23 5.93 -12.43 -3.63
N LEU A 24 5.00 -13.01 -4.40
CA LEU A 24 3.57 -12.72 -4.26
C LEU A 24 2.89 -13.74 -3.36
N PHE A 25 2.09 -13.25 -2.42
CA PHE A 25 1.20 -14.04 -1.58
C PHE A 25 -0.10 -14.36 -2.32
N ASP A 26 -0.48 -15.63 -2.33
CA ASP A 26 -1.74 -16.10 -2.91
C ASP A 26 -2.83 -16.12 -1.84
N THR A 27 -3.86 -15.30 -2.01
CA THR A 27 -5.01 -15.19 -1.10
C THR A 27 -6.12 -16.18 -1.42
N GLY A 28 -6.00 -16.98 -2.49
CA GLY A 28 -7.08 -17.76 -3.08
C GLY A 28 -8.10 -16.92 -3.88
N CYS A 29 -8.14 -15.61 -3.65
CA CYS A 29 -8.94 -14.63 -4.39
C CYS A 29 -8.09 -13.78 -5.36
N GLY A 30 -6.78 -14.03 -5.40
CA GLY A 30 -5.79 -13.37 -6.25
C GLY A 30 -4.46 -13.21 -5.53
N LYS A 31 -3.49 -12.61 -6.22
CA LYS A 31 -2.10 -12.51 -5.74
C LYS A 31 -1.75 -11.08 -5.37
N ILE A 32 -1.34 -10.89 -4.13
CA ILE A 32 -0.90 -9.60 -3.59
C ILE A 32 0.54 -9.69 -3.09
N PRO A 33 1.25 -8.56 -2.91
CA PRO A 33 2.59 -8.55 -2.31
C PRO A 33 2.66 -9.20 -0.91
N THR A 34 3.87 -9.45 -0.41
CA THR A 34 4.06 -10.10 0.90
C THR A 34 3.51 -9.30 2.09
N GLU A 35 3.34 -9.97 3.23
CA GLU A 35 2.95 -9.33 4.50
C GLU A 35 3.88 -8.17 4.86
N ALA A 36 5.20 -8.38 4.78
CA ALA A 36 6.20 -7.38 5.12
C ALA A 36 6.03 -6.11 4.27
N PHE A 37 5.84 -6.28 2.96
CA PHE A 37 5.60 -5.16 2.06
C PHE A 37 4.26 -4.47 2.36
N THR A 38 3.21 -5.26 2.59
CA THR A 38 1.89 -4.74 2.93
C THR A 38 1.93 -3.87 4.20
N ARG A 39 2.62 -4.32 5.25
CA ARG A 39 2.80 -3.55 6.49
C ARG A 39 3.51 -2.22 6.26
N ASN A 40 4.55 -2.21 5.43
CA ASN A 40 5.25 -0.97 5.08
C ASN A 40 4.30 0.01 4.37
N THR A 41 3.52 -0.47 3.40
CA THR A 41 2.57 0.37 2.67
C THR A 41 1.40 0.85 3.55
N ALA A 42 0.92 0.01 4.47
CA ALA A 42 -0.08 0.42 5.45
C ALA A 42 0.46 1.51 6.37
N THR A 43 1.73 1.41 6.81
CA THR A 43 2.39 2.46 7.58
C THR A 43 2.45 3.77 6.79
N ALA A 44 2.81 3.71 5.50
CA ALA A 44 2.80 4.89 4.62
C ALA A 44 1.39 5.50 4.50
N PHE A 45 0.36 4.66 4.32
CA PHE A 45 -1.04 5.09 4.32
C PHE A 45 -1.40 5.88 5.59
N PHE A 46 -1.06 5.37 6.77
CA PHE A 46 -1.36 6.03 8.04
C PHE A 46 -0.53 7.30 8.29
N SER A 47 0.72 7.34 7.80
CA SER A 47 1.62 8.48 7.99
C SER A 47 1.15 9.76 7.26
N GLY A 48 0.39 9.60 6.17
CA GLY A 48 -0.01 10.72 5.32
C GLY A 48 -1.50 10.79 5.05
N VAL A 49 -2.06 9.70 4.52
CA VAL A 49 -3.37 9.73 3.85
C VAL A 49 -4.52 9.47 4.81
N ALA A 50 -4.34 8.62 5.82
CA ALA A 50 -5.38 8.34 6.81
C ALA A 50 -5.78 9.58 7.65
N SER A 51 -4.93 10.60 7.69
CA SER A 51 -5.26 11.88 8.34
C SER A 51 -6.27 12.72 7.55
N LEU A 52 -6.41 12.47 6.24
CA LEU A 52 -7.31 13.21 5.35
C LEU A 52 -8.76 12.72 5.48
N PHE A 53 -8.93 11.42 5.72
CA PHE A 53 -10.22 10.78 5.91
C PHE A 53 -10.08 9.69 6.96
N TYR A 54 -10.95 9.68 7.97
CA TYR A 54 -11.00 8.62 8.96
C TYR A 54 -11.60 7.35 8.32
N VAL A 55 -10.78 6.63 7.56
CA VAL A 55 -11.19 5.45 6.78
C VAL A 55 -11.26 4.22 7.67
N ILE A 56 -10.17 3.93 8.39
CA ILE A 56 -10.02 2.73 9.22
C ILE A 56 -9.07 3.04 10.38
N LEU A 57 -9.25 2.35 11.50
CA LEU A 57 -8.32 2.40 12.63
C LEU A 57 -7.05 1.60 12.32
N PRO A 58 -5.86 2.02 12.80
CA PRO A 58 -4.62 1.25 12.68
C PRO A 58 -4.78 -0.18 13.19
N GLU A 59 -5.45 -0.37 14.32
CA GLU A 59 -5.65 -1.68 14.95
C GLU A 59 -6.55 -2.60 14.11
N ASP A 60 -7.54 -2.02 13.43
CA ASP A 60 -8.43 -2.76 12.53
C ASP A 60 -7.69 -3.16 11.23
N CYS A 61 -6.81 -2.29 10.72
CA CYS A 61 -5.96 -2.61 9.58
C CYS A 61 -4.93 -3.70 9.93
N ASP A 62 -4.30 -3.63 11.10
CA ASP A 62 -3.38 -4.67 11.57
C ASP A 62 -4.07 -6.02 11.75
N ARG A 63 -5.31 -6.01 12.28
CA ARG A 63 -6.14 -7.22 12.38
C ARG A 63 -6.47 -7.79 11.00
N LEU A 64 -6.79 -6.94 10.03
CA LEU A 64 -7.03 -7.35 8.64
C LEU A 64 -5.77 -7.99 8.01
N ILE A 65 -4.60 -7.38 8.20
CA ILE A 65 -3.31 -7.94 7.73
C ILE A 65 -3.04 -9.29 8.39
N HIS A 66 -3.20 -9.39 9.71
CA HIS A 66 -2.98 -10.64 10.44
C HIS A 66 -3.90 -11.76 9.94
N ARG A 67 -5.20 -11.47 9.78
CA ARG A 67 -6.18 -12.43 9.26
C ARG A 67 -5.79 -12.94 7.88
N LEU A 68 -5.40 -12.05 6.97
CA LEU A 68 -5.11 -12.41 5.58
C LEU A 68 -3.81 -13.21 5.42
N TYR A 69 -2.74 -12.82 6.11
CA TYR A 69 -1.43 -13.44 5.92
C TYR A 69 -1.11 -14.59 6.87
N GLN A 70 -1.70 -14.61 8.08
CA GLN A 70 -1.31 -15.56 9.13
C GLN A 70 -2.40 -16.57 9.47
N GLU A 71 -3.68 -16.17 9.45
CA GLU A 71 -4.78 -17.09 9.75
C GLU A 71 -5.20 -17.90 8.51
N GLY A 72 -5.27 -17.26 7.33
CA GLY A 72 -5.29 -17.94 6.02
C GLY A 72 -6.54 -18.78 5.70
N THR A 73 -7.48 -18.94 6.64
CA THR A 73 -8.70 -19.75 6.46
C THR A 73 -9.92 -18.85 6.27
N ASP A 74 -10.72 -19.14 5.23
CA ASP A 74 -11.98 -18.45 4.95
C ASP A 74 -11.81 -16.93 4.74
N ILE A 75 -10.81 -16.58 3.90
CA ILE A 75 -10.57 -15.19 3.50
C ILE A 75 -11.67 -14.76 2.53
N GLU A 76 -12.39 -13.71 2.89
CA GLU A 76 -13.44 -13.16 2.04
C GLU A 76 -12.84 -12.25 0.95
N ARG A 77 -13.47 -12.23 -0.23
CA ARG A 77 -13.04 -11.38 -1.36
C ARG A 77 -13.04 -9.90 -1.00
N CYS A 78 -14.03 -9.46 -0.22
CA CYS A 78 -14.15 -8.08 0.25
C CYS A 78 -12.97 -7.68 1.17
N GLU A 79 -12.41 -8.61 1.96
CA GLU A 79 -11.27 -8.36 2.84
C GLU A 79 -9.98 -8.17 2.04
N VAL A 80 -9.77 -8.99 1.00
CA VAL A 80 -8.66 -8.82 0.05
C VAL A 80 -8.80 -7.50 -0.69
N CYS A 81 -10.02 -7.14 -1.09
CA CYS A 81 -10.29 -5.85 -1.73
C CYS A 81 -9.94 -4.66 -0.81
N GLU A 82 -10.42 -4.67 0.44
CA GLU A 82 -10.17 -3.63 1.44
C GLU A 82 -8.68 -3.44 1.68
N LEU A 83 -7.95 -4.53 1.95
CA LEU A 83 -6.52 -4.45 2.20
C LEU A 83 -5.75 -3.96 0.96
N SER A 84 -6.12 -4.45 -0.22
CA SER A 84 -5.49 -4.03 -1.47
C SER A 84 -5.71 -2.55 -1.76
N ALA A 85 -6.91 -2.03 -1.50
CA ALA A 85 -7.21 -0.61 -1.68
C ALA A 85 -6.39 0.28 -0.72
N ILE A 86 -6.29 -0.11 0.56
CA ILE A 86 -5.47 0.60 1.56
C ILE A 86 -3.99 0.60 1.15
N ALA A 87 -3.45 -0.57 0.80
CA ALA A 87 -2.05 -0.72 0.42
C ALA A 87 -1.72 0.02 -0.88
N ALA A 88 -2.62 0.04 -1.86
CA ALA A 88 -2.45 0.81 -3.10
C ALA A 88 -2.31 2.31 -2.83
N VAL A 89 -3.11 2.86 -1.91
CA VAL A 89 -3.02 4.27 -1.50
C VAL A 89 -1.69 4.56 -0.83
N GLY A 90 -1.28 3.71 0.13
CA GLY A 90 0.02 3.83 0.80
C GLY A 90 1.19 3.79 -0.19
N CYS A 91 1.14 2.83 -1.13
CA CYS A 91 2.08 2.73 -2.24
C CYS A 91 2.17 4.01 -3.06
N ARG A 92 1.02 4.60 -3.40
CA ARG A 92 0.99 5.78 -4.24
C ARG A 92 1.45 7.03 -3.50
N TYR A 93 1.17 7.11 -2.20
CA TYR A 93 1.64 8.17 -1.32
C TYR A 93 3.17 8.18 -1.23
N ASP A 94 3.78 7.00 -1.01
CA ASP A 94 5.24 6.83 -0.90
C ASP A 94 5.87 6.26 -2.19
N SER A 95 5.39 6.76 -3.33
CA SER A 95 5.77 6.22 -4.66
C SER A 95 7.22 6.46 -5.07
N ALA A 96 7.98 7.26 -4.31
CA ALA A 96 9.40 7.49 -4.56
C ALA A 96 10.26 6.27 -4.15
N GLU A 97 9.83 5.52 -3.14
CA GLU A 97 10.57 4.39 -2.58
C GLU A 97 10.03 3.03 -3.06
N ILE A 98 8.88 3.04 -3.75
CA ILE A 98 8.12 1.83 -4.08
C ILE A 98 8.11 1.56 -5.59
N PRO A 99 8.51 0.35 -6.04
CA PRO A 99 8.40 -0.04 -7.45
C PRO A 99 6.95 -0.04 -7.95
N ASN A 100 6.71 0.55 -9.12
CA ASN A 100 5.38 0.64 -9.75
C ASN A 100 4.69 -0.73 -9.88
N GLU A 101 5.43 -1.81 -10.10
CA GLU A 101 4.89 -3.16 -10.25
C GLU A 101 4.06 -3.61 -9.02
N TYR A 102 4.48 -3.25 -7.81
CA TYR A 102 3.73 -3.59 -6.59
C TYR A 102 2.52 -2.67 -6.38
N ILE A 103 2.64 -1.40 -6.79
CA ILE A 103 1.52 -0.44 -6.77
C ILE A 103 0.40 -0.97 -7.67
N ASP A 104 0.77 -1.39 -8.88
CA ASP A 104 -0.17 -1.92 -9.86
C ASP A 104 -0.84 -3.20 -9.36
N LYS A 105 -0.11 -4.09 -8.67
CA LYS A 105 -0.69 -5.33 -8.13
C LYS A 105 -1.79 -5.07 -7.10
N PHE A 106 -1.55 -4.19 -6.13
CA PHE A 106 -2.59 -3.84 -5.17
C PHE A 106 -3.76 -3.10 -5.83
N TRP A 107 -3.48 -2.19 -6.75
CA TRP A 107 -4.52 -1.45 -7.45
C TRP A 107 -5.40 -2.36 -8.33
N GLU A 108 -4.78 -3.20 -9.17
CA GLU A 108 -5.48 -4.18 -10.02
C GLU A 108 -6.33 -5.12 -9.18
N GLN A 109 -5.80 -5.63 -8.07
CA GLN A 109 -6.53 -6.54 -7.20
C GLN A 109 -7.74 -5.86 -6.54
N SER A 110 -7.59 -4.60 -6.12
CA SER A 110 -8.71 -3.83 -5.56
C SER A 110 -9.80 -3.60 -6.62
N LEU A 111 -9.44 -3.27 -7.87
CA LEU A 111 -10.38 -3.10 -8.98
C LEU A 111 -11.12 -4.39 -9.31
N LEU A 112 -10.43 -5.52 -9.29
CA LEU A 112 -11.01 -6.81 -9.61
C LEU A 112 -12.12 -7.20 -8.62
N LEU A 113 -11.93 -6.88 -7.34
CA LEU A 113 -12.80 -7.31 -6.24
C LEU A 113 -13.75 -6.23 -5.73
N VAL A 114 -13.79 -5.06 -6.37
CA VAL A 114 -14.57 -3.90 -5.87
C VAL A 114 -16.07 -4.19 -5.80
N TYR A 115 -16.61 -4.98 -6.74
CA TYR A 115 -18.02 -5.33 -6.73
C TYR A 115 -18.35 -6.31 -5.61
N ASP A 116 -17.44 -7.24 -5.27
CA ASP A 116 -17.62 -8.11 -4.10
C ASP A 116 -17.73 -7.29 -2.81
N ALA A 117 -16.94 -6.21 -2.68
CA ALA A 117 -17.04 -5.30 -1.54
C ALA A 117 -18.34 -4.47 -1.56
N ILE A 118 -18.81 -4.03 -2.74
CA ILE A 118 -20.05 -3.24 -2.87
C ILE A 118 -21.30 -4.09 -2.57
N ASP A 119 -21.31 -5.35 -2.99
CA ASP A 119 -22.45 -6.26 -2.83
C ASP A 119 -22.74 -6.58 -1.35
N GLU A 120 -21.74 -6.51 -0.47
CA GLU A 120 -21.95 -6.62 0.98
C GLU A 120 -22.65 -5.40 1.60
N ALA A 121 -22.74 -4.29 0.87
CA ALA A 121 -23.52 -3.08 1.19
C ALA A 121 -23.25 -2.50 2.61
N ASP A 122 -21.97 -2.47 3.02
CA ASP A 122 -21.57 -2.15 4.39
C ASP A 122 -20.56 -0.97 4.46
N LEU A 123 -20.02 -0.73 5.66
CA LEU A 123 -18.98 0.28 5.87
C LEU A 123 -17.67 -0.04 5.14
N ARG A 124 -17.38 -1.32 4.88
CA ARG A 124 -16.18 -1.74 4.15
C ARG A 124 -16.25 -1.30 2.69
N ALA A 125 -17.41 -1.43 2.03
CA ALA A 125 -17.62 -0.91 0.68
C ALA A 125 -17.24 0.57 0.58
N LEU A 126 -17.70 1.37 1.56
CA LEU A 126 -17.41 2.80 1.61
C LEU A 126 -15.90 3.06 1.77
N ARG A 127 -15.21 2.31 2.66
CA ARG A 127 -13.77 2.44 2.85
C ARG A 127 -13.00 2.13 1.58
N VAL A 128 -13.34 1.05 0.89
CA VAL A 128 -12.74 0.67 -0.41
C VAL A 128 -12.90 1.81 -1.41
N LEU A 129 -14.12 2.33 -1.58
CA LEU A 129 -14.39 3.41 -2.54
C LEU A 129 -13.65 4.71 -2.20
N ILE A 130 -13.57 5.07 -0.91
CA ILE A 130 -12.79 6.22 -0.46
C ILE A 130 -11.30 6.01 -0.77
N CYS A 131 -10.74 4.83 -0.45
CA CYS A 131 -9.35 4.51 -0.80
C CYS A 131 -9.08 4.59 -2.30
N MET A 132 -9.95 4.03 -3.13
CA MET A 132 -9.82 4.14 -4.58
C MET A 132 -9.85 5.59 -5.06
N GLY A 133 -10.76 6.40 -4.52
CA GLY A 133 -10.81 7.84 -4.82
C GLY A 133 -9.51 8.56 -4.45
N MET A 134 -8.97 8.29 -3.26
CA MET A 134 -7.69 8.84 -2.81
C MET A 134 -6.52 8.43 -3.71
N TYR A 135 -6.47 7.16 -4.12
CA TYR A 135 -5.47 6.67 -5.06
C TYR A 135 -5.48 7.48 -6.37
N LEU A 136 -6.66 7.69 -6.95
CA LEU A 136 -6.82 8.45 -8.19
C LEU A 136 -6.42 9.93 -8.03
N ILE A 137 -6.74 10.54 -6.90
CA ILE A 137 -6.32 11.92 -6.57
C ILE A 137 -4.79 12.00 -6.51
N LEU A 138 -4.15 11.08 -5.80
CA LEU A 138 -2.68 11.03 -5.68
C LEU A 138 -2.02 10.81 -7.06
N ASP A 139 -2.50 9.84 -7.84
CA ASP A 139 -1.99 9.53 -9.18
C ASP A 139 -2.08 10.74 -10.13
N LYS A 140 -3.25 11.41 -10.17
CA LYS A 140 -3.42 12.62 -10.98
C LYS A 140 -2.58 13.78 -10.49
N SER A 141 -2.42 13.95 -9.17
CA SER A 141 -1.57 15.00 -8.61
C SER A 141 -0.09 14.81 -8.97
N MET A 142 0.40 13.56 -8.96
CA MET A 142 1.76 13.22 -9.39
C MET A 142 1.95 13.49 -10.88
N SER A 143 1.00 13.05 -11.71
CA SER A 143 1.01 13.33 -13.14
C SER A 143 1.06 14.83 -13.44
N ALA A 144 0.28 15.65 -12.72
CA ALA A 144 0.27 17.09 -12.87
C ALA A 144 1.62 17.72 -12.49
N ARG A 145 2.27 17.28 -11.40
CA ARG A 145 3.61 17.75 -11.00
C ARG A 145 4.66 17.44 -12.05
N VAL A 146 4.59 16.25 -12.67
CA VAL A 146 5.50 15.88 -13.76
C VAL A 146 5.30 16.77 -14.98
N ILE A 147 4.06 17.16 -15.30
CA ILE A 147 3.78 18.07 -16.41
C ILE A 147 4.33 19.47 -16.12
N ILE A 148 4.07 20.01 -14.93
CA ILE A 148 4.53 21.35 -14.54
C ILE A 148 6.05 21.41 -14.42
N GLY A 149 6.69 20.39 -13.84
CA GLY A 149 8.16 20.34 -13.70
C GLY A 149 8.92 20.11 -15.01
N LYS A 150 8.21 19.87 -16.12
CA LYS A 150 8.76 19.81 -17.48
C LYS A 150 8.60 21.12 -18.27
N ILE A 151 7.98 22.15 -17.68
CA ILE A 151 7.88 23.51 -18.21
C ILE A 151 9.03 24.35 -17.64
#